data_AF-A0A024T7S3-F1
#
_entry.id   AF-A0A024T7S3-F1
#
_cell.length_a   1.000
_cell.length_b   1.000
_cell.length_c   1.000
_cell.angle_alpha   90.00
_cell.angle_beta   90.00
_cell.angle_gamma   90.00
#
_symmetry.space_group_name_H-M   'P 1'
#
loop_
_entity.id
_entity.type
_entity.pdbx_description
1 polymer ?
#
loop_
_entity_poly.entity_id
_entity_poly.type
_entity_poly.pdbx_seq_one_letter_code
_entity_poly.pdbx_strand_id
1 'polypeptide(L)'
;MENAPAVAESFTVQLHPHVRNFKGHSSGTSCDRMTITASTLEEFKMQLIDRVPPHLKREVEFDGDTPLWAPSEAPQRDDVNRFVYFYPPNKRTMELDSITLSTLRSWRNGKVWLHIHKYSNAVSSKARWVLVEKNLIAPAERDRAGAATTASLFDLKRRLRELHPNFQSHDINWHLWANAIQSSEAHLQEGMMTQPPPPHLIHLFNFAPISAEVQLTNLRRGVGIAASFNDNISNSVKIIAQAVKSLKR
;
A
#
# COMPACT_ATOMS: atom_id res chain seq x y z
N MET A 1 -8.64 -61.31 -6.59
CA MET A 1 -8.40 -60.36 -7.69
C MET A 1 -8.62 -58.98 -7.12
N GLU A 2 -7.53 -58.36 -6.71
CA GLU A 2 -7.49 -57.07 -6.05
C GLU A 2 -7.64 -56.00 -7.13
N ASN A 3 -8.72 -55.20 -7.06
CA ASN A 3 -8.96 -54.10 -7.99
C ASN A 3 -7.82 -53.09 -7.85
N ALA A 4 -6.93 -53.04 -8.83
CA ALA A 4 -5.96 -51.97 -8.95
C ALA A 4 -6.71 -50.63 -9.02
N PRO A 5 -6.37 -49.63 -8.18
CA PRO A 5 -6.99 -48.32 -8.27
C PRO A 5 -6.68 -47.73 -9.65
N ALA A 6 -7.71 -47.30 -10.37
CA ALA A 6 -7.56 -46.59 -11.63
C ALA A 6 -6.64 -45.38 -11.39
N VAL A 7 -5.46 -45.39 -12.01
CA VAL A 7 -4.50 -44.30 -11.94
C VAL A 7 -5.19 -43.07 -12.50
N ALA A 8 -5.55 -42.12 -11.62
CA ALA A 8 -6.17 -40.88 -12.03
C ALA A 8 -5.21 -40.17 -13.00
N GLU A 9 -5.63 -40.05 -14.25
CA GLU A 9 -4.80 -39.53 -15.33
C GLU A 9 -4.50 -38.05 -15.05
N SER A 10 -3.32 -37.76 -14.52
CA SER A 10 -2.90 -36.40 -14.23
C SER A 10 -2.64 -35.62 -15.53
N PHE A 11 -2.76 -34.30 -15.45
CA PHE A 11 -2.41 -33.41 -16.54
C PHE A 11 -1.49 -32.31 -16.02
N THR A 12 -0.54 -31.92 -16.86
CA THR A 12 0.42 -30.86 -16.56
C THR A 12 0.14 -29.70 -17.50
N VAL A 13 -0.02 -28.50 -16.95
CA VAL A 13 -0.22 -27.26 -17.70
C VAL A 13 0.93 -26.31 -17.39
N GLN A 14 1.50 -25.73 -18.45
CA GLN A 14 2.51 -24.68 -18.34
C GLN A 14 1.86 -23.32 -18.56
N LEU A 15 1.85 -22.50 -17.49
CA LEU A 15 1.35 -21.14 -17.51
C LEU A 15 2.52 -20.16 -17.56
N HIS A 16 2.34 -19.10 -18.34
CA HIS A 16 3.28 -17.99 -18.46
C HIS A 16 2.66 -16.73 -17.85
N PRO A 17 2.88 -16.48 -16.54
CA PRO A 17 2.30 -15.34 -15.84
C PRO A 17 2.90 -14.00 -16.27
N HIS A 18 2.02 -13.01 -16.48
CA HIS A 18 2.36 -11.60 -16.67
C HIS A 18 1.51 -10.73 -15.74
N VAL A 19 2.18 -9.95 -14.91
CA VAL A 19 1.53 -9.00 -14.00
C VAL A 19 1.32 -7.66 -14.71
N ARG A 20 0.08 -7.16 -14.67
CA ARG A 20 -0.39 -6.00 -15.44
C ARG A 20 -1.18 -5.04 -14.55
N ASN A 21 -1.20 -3.77 -14.92
CA ASN A 21 -1.98 -2.75 -14.22
C ASN A 21 -3.42 -2.66 -14.76
N PHE A 22 -3.63 -2.94 -16.05
CA PHE A 22 -4.94 -2.89 -16.71
C PHE A 22 -5.03 -3.85 -17.90
N LYS A 23 -6.25 -4.16 -18.33
CA LYS A 23 -6.50 -5.03 -19.49
C LYS A 23 -5.99 -4.37 -20.78
N GLY A 24 -5.08 -5.04 -21.47
CA GLY A 24 -4.40 -4.51 -22.67
C GLY A 24 -3.03 -3.87 -22.41
N HIS A 25 -2.54 -3.86 -21.16
CA HIS A 25 -1.17 -3.44 -20.86
C HIS A 25 -0.15 -4.41 -21.49
N SER A 26 0.58 -3.97 -22.51
CA SER A 26 1.53 -4.79 -23.27
C SER A 26 2.89 -4.98 -22.57
N SER A 27 3.30 -4.01 -21.76
CA SER A 27 4.58 -3.98 -21.00
C SER A 27 4.45 -4.52 -19.57
N GLY A 28 3.64 -5.57 -19.37
CA GLY A 28 3.50 -6.21 -18.05
C GLY A 28 4.79 -6.93 -17.61
N THR A 29 5.05 -6.96 -16.31
CA THR A 29 6.19 -7.70 -15.73
C THR A 29 5.98 -9.20 -15.93
N SER A 30 6.89 -9.86 -16.64
CA SER A 30 6.88 -11.32 -16.77
C SER A 30 7.34 -11.94 -15.45
N CYS A 31 6.60 -12.95 -14.99
CA CYS A 31 6.99 -13.77 -13.84
C CYS A 31 7.53 -15.12 -14.30
N ASP A 32 8.12 -15.86 -13.36
CA ASP A 32 8.63 -17.19 -13.62
C ASP A 32 7.52 -18.13 -14.10
N ARG A 33 7.91 -19.09 -14.95
CA ARG A 33 6.97 -20.06 -15.51
C ARG A 33 6.33 -20.87 -14.40
N MET A 34 5.03 -21.03 -14.48
CA MET A 34 4.24 -21.76 -13.50
C MET A 34 3.81 -23.09 -14.10
N THR A 35 4.36 -24.19 -13.59
CA THR A 35 3.90 -25.54 -13.93
C THR A 35 2.91 -26.01 -12.86
N ILE A 36 1.70 -26.36 -13.28
CA ILE A 36 0.66 -26.93 -12.43
C ILE A 36 0.39 -28.35 -12.91
N THR A 37 0.52 -29.31 -12.00
CA THR A 37 0.17 -30.72 -12.24
C THR A 37 -1.04 -31.03 -11.38
N ALA A 38 -2.13 -31.46 -12.00
CA ALA A 38 -3.39 -31.74 -11.31
C ALA A 38 -4.11 -32.93 -11.94
N SER A 39 -4.90 -33.61 -11.13
CA SER A 39 -5.78 -34.72 -11.53
C SER A 39 -7.25 -34.28 -11.66
N THR A 40 -7.61 -33.17 -10.99
CA THR A 40 -8.96 -32.60 -10.99
C THR A 40 -8.93 -31.10 -11.33
N LEU A 41 -10.10 -30.55 -11.69
CA LEU A 41 -10.24 -29.11 -11.95
C LEU A 41 -10.04 -28.31 -10.66
N GLU A 42 -10.55 -28.80 -9.54
CA GLU A 42 -10.43 -28.12 -8.25
C GLU A 42 -8.97 -28.08 -7.76
N GLU A 43 -8.22 -29.16 -7.93
CA GLU A 43 -6.79 -29.19 -7.61
C GLU A 43 -6.00 -28.16 -8.44
N PHE A 44 -6.33 -28.03 -9.74
CA PHE A 44 -5.74 -27.00 -10.59
C PHE A 44 -6.06 -25.58 -10.07
N LYS A 45 -7.34 -25.32 -9.74
CA LYS A 45 -7.77 -24.01 -9.22
C LYS A 45 -7.10 -23.68 -7.89
N MET A 46 -7.03 -24.63 -6.95
CA MET A 46 -6.36 -24.42 -5.66
C MET A 46 -4.88 -24.09 -5.83
N GLN A 47 -4.14 -24.85 -6.64
CA GLN A 47 -2.72 -24.56 -6.87
C GLN A 47 -2.48 -23.20 -7.53
N LEU A 48 -3.40 -22.75 -8.40
CA LEU A 48 -3.35 -21.41 -8.96
C LEU A 48 -3.62 -20.35 -7.88
N ILE A 49 -4.69 -20.54 -7.09
CA ILE A 49 -5.11 -19.64 -6.02
C ILE A 49 -4.04 -19.51 -4.93
N ASP A 50 -3.21 -20.52 -4.70
CA ASP A 50 -2.09 -20.41 -3.75
C ASP A 50 -0.91 -19.59 -4.30
N ARG A 51 -0.76 -19.50 -5.63
CA ARG A 51 0.43 -18.88 -6.27
C ARG A 51 0.20 -17.46 -6.78
N VAL A 52 -1.03 -17.08 -7.09
CA VAL A 52 -1.39 -15.74 -7.59
C VAL A 52 -1.37 -14.62 -6.52
N PRO A 53 -1.80 -14.83 -5.25
CA PRO A 53 -1.96 -13.76 -4.25
C PRO A 53 -0.76 -12.83 -4.03
N PRO A 54 0.51 -13.28 -4.08
CA PRO A 54 1.65 -12.38 -3.93
C PRO A 54 1.71 -11.24 -4.96
N HIS A 55 1.01 -11.36 -6.08
CA HIS A 55 0.96 -10.36 -7.15
C HIS A 55 -0.26 -9.46 -7.09
N LEU A 56 -1.24 -9.76 -6.23
CA LEU A 56 -2.49 -9.03 -6.11
C LEU A 56 -2.35 -7.89 -5.08
N LYS A 57 -3.15 -6.86 -5.29
CA LYS A 57 -3.37 -5.72 -4.41
C LYS A 57 -4.86 -5.63 -4.09
N ARG A 58 -5.24 -4.66 -3.25
CA ARG A 58 -6.65 -4.43 -2.90
C ARG A 58 -7.50 -4.27 -4.16
N GLU A 59 -8.68 -4.91 -4.15
CA GLU A 59 -9.58 -4.88 -5.29
C GLU A 59 -10.03 -3.44 -5.58
N VAL A 60 -10.03 -3.07 -6.87
CA VAL A 60 -10.61 -1.82 -7.36
C VAL A 60 -11.91 -2.11 -8.09
N GLU A 61 -12.97 -1.46 -7.64
CA GLU A 61 -14.29 -1.45 -8.26
C GLU A 61 -14.56 -0.09 -8.91
N PHE A 62 -15.58 -0.02 -9.75
CA PHE A 62 -16.01 1.22 -10.40
C PHE A 62 -17.50 1.43 -10.17
N ASP A 63 -17.85 2.57 -9.59
CA ASP A 63 -19.22 3.09 -9.61
C ASP A 63 -19.33 4.10 -10.77
N GLY A 64 -19.83 3.62 -11.91
CA GLY A 64 -19.76 4.33 -13.19
C GLY A 64 -18.30 4.51 -13.64
N ASP A 65 -17.81 5.76 -13.56
CA ASP A 65 -16.43 6.15 -13.87
C ASP A 65 -15.59 6.50 -12.64
N THR A 66 -16.19 6.45 -11.44
CA THR A 66 -15.48 6.71 -10.19
C THR A 66 -14.82 5.42 -9.68
N PRO A 67 -13.48 5.36 -9.58
CA PRO A 67 -12.80 4.21 -9.00
C PRO A 67 -12.94 4.22 -7.48
N LEU A 68 -13.25 3.07 -6.90
CA LEU A 68 -13.40 2.87 -5.46
C LEU A 68 -12.59 1.65 -5.01
N TRP A 69 -12.07 1.70 -3.80
CA TRP A 69 -11.53 0.50 -3.16
C TRP A 69 -12.67 -0.43 -2.76
N ALA A 70 -12.54 -1.71 -3.06
CA ALA A 70 -13.49 -2.70 -2.57
C ALA A 70 -13.50 -2.73 -1.03
N PRO A 71 -14.60 -3.16 -0.39
CA PRO A 71 -14.70 -3.24 1.07
C PRO A 71 -13.61 -4.13 1.70
N SER A 72 -13.23 -5.21 1.02
CA SER A 72 -12.17 -6.11 1.44
C SER A 72 -10.80 -5.44 1.31
N GLU A 73 -10.06 -5.34 2.42
CA GLU A 73 -8.72 -4.72 2.44
C GLU A 73 -7.67 -5.51 1.68
N ALA A 74 -7.82 -6.84 1.62
CA ALA A 74 -6.95 -7.74 0.87
C ALA A 74 -7.80 -8.75 0.07
N PRO A 75 -7.39 -9.07 -1.17
CA PRO A 75 -8.08 -10.06 -1.98
C PRO A 75 -8.02 -11.43 -1.30
N GLN A 76 -9.18 -12.07 -1.16
CA GLN A 76 -9.28 -13.42 -0.64
C GLN A 76 -9.00 -14.45 -1.72
N ARG A 77 -8.82 -15.71 -1.29
CA ARG A 77 -8.59 -16.86 -2.19
C ARG A 77 -9.68 -16.97 -3.27
N ASP A 78 -10.92 -16.70 -2.90
CA ASP A 78 -12.08 -16.81 -3.78
C ASP A 78 -12.17 -15.66 -4.79
N ASP A 79 -11.48 -14.54 -4.53
CA ASP A 79 -11.52 -13.35 -5.38
C ASP A 79 -10.59 -13.47 -6.59
N VAL A 80 -9.70 -14.47 -6.64
CA VAL A 80 -8.66 -14.61 -7.69
C VAL A 80 -9.25 -14.55 -9.11
N ASN A 81 -10.45 -15.08 -9.34
CA ASN A 81 -11.10 -15.01 -10.65
C ASN A 81 -11.30 -13.56 -11.14
N ARG A 82 -11.49 -12.61 -10.22
CA ARG A 82 -11.65 -11.18 -10.53
C ARG A 82 -10.34 -10.50 -10.95
N PHE A 83 -9.20 -11.17 -10.88
CA PHE A 83 -7.90 -10.60 -11.20
C PHE A 83 -7.20 -11.29 -12.39
N VAL A 84 -7.64 -12.48 -12.79
CA VAL A 84 -6.91 -13.30 -13.76
C VAL A 84 -7.67 -13.49 -15.06
N TYR A 85 -6.90 -13.58 -16.16
CA TYR A 85 -7.38 -14.03 -17.45
C TYR A 85 -6.38 -14.99 -18.09
N PHE A 86 -6.90 -15.98 -18.82
CA PHE A 86 -6.10 -16.96 -19.55
C PHE A 86 -6.15 -16.66 -21.04
N TYR A 87 -4.99 -16.73 -21.68
CA TYR A 87 -4.83 -16.53 -23.12
C TYR A 87 -4.16 -17.78 -23.72
N PRO A 88 -4.98 -18.77 -24.11
CA PRO A 88 -4.49 -19.95 -24.81
C PRO A 88 -4.02 -19.58 -26.22
N PRO A 89 -3.14 -20.38 -26.84
CA PRO A 89 -2.54 -20.03 -28.13
C PRO A 89 -3.55 -19.94 -29.29
N ASN A 90 -4.68 -20.67 -29.20
CA ASN A 90 -5.67 -20.79 -30.28
C ASN A 90 -7.12 -20.51 -29.84
N LYS A 91 -7.33 -19.79 -28.75
CA LYS A 91 -8.68 -19.48 -28.24
C LYS A 91 -8.79 -18.03 -27.81
N ARG A 92 -10.03 -17.55 -27.74
CA ARG A 92 -10.35 -16.28 -27.07
C ARG A 92 -9.92 -16.34 -25.60
N THR A 93 -9.75 -15.17 -25.02
CA THR A 93 -9.50 -15.00 -23.58
C THR A 93 -10.52 -15.79 -22.76
N MET A 94 -10.06 -16.49 -21.73
CA MET A 94 -10.89 -17.30 -20.84
C MET A 94 -10.78 -16.81 -19.40
N GLU A 95 -11.90 -16.85 -18.68
CA GLU A 95 -11.99 -16.59 -17.24
C GLU A 95 -11.76 -17.88 -16.46
N LEU A 96 -11.32 -17.80 -15.20
CA LEU A 96 -11.01 -18.98 -14.38
C LEU A 96 -12.23 -19.91 -14.24
N ASP A 97 -13.42 -19.33 -14.07
CA ASP A 97 -14.67 -20.08 -13.91
C ASP A 97 -15.12 -20.78 -15.19
N SER A 98 -14.70 -20.29 -16.35
CA SER A 98 -15.00 -20.91 -17.65
C SER A 98 -14.11 -22.12 -17.97
N ILE A 99 -13.07 -22.38 -17.16
CA ILE A 99 -12.13 -23.47 -17.39
C ILE A 99 -12.76 -24.79 -16.98
N THR A 100 -12.73 -25.75 -17.90
CA THR A 100 -13.18 -27.13 -17.71
C THR A 100 -12.03 -28.12 -17.85
N LEU A 101 -12.22 -29.37 -17.40
CA LEU A 101 -11.23 -30.43 -17.59
C LEU A 101 -10.84 -30.64 -19.06
N SER A 102 -11.79 -30.53 -20.00
CA SER A 102 -11.51 -30.63 -21.43
C SER A 102 -10.62 -29.48 -21.92
N THR A 103 -10.81 -28.28 -21.36
CA THR A 103 -9.95 -27.12 -21.63
C THR A 103 -8.53 -27.36 -21.15
N LEU A 104 -8.34 -27.84 -19.91
CA LEU A 104 -7.02 -28.15 -19.35
C LEU A 104 -6.30 -29.25 -20.15
N ARG A 105 -7.03 -30.29 -20.58
CA ARG A 105 -6.48 -31.34 -21.46
C ARG A 105 -5.98 -30.77 -22.79
N SER A 106 -6.71 -29.81 -23.38
CA SER A 106 -6.29 -29.13 -24.61
C SER A 106 -5.04 -28.26 -24.43
N TRP A 107 -4.68 -27.91 -23.19
CA TRP A 107 -3.52 -27.08 -22.87
C TRP A 107 -2.25 -27.86 -22.52
N ARG A 108 -2.31 -29.20 -22.38
CA ARG A 108 -1.19 -30.05 -21.94
C ARG A 108 0.15 -29.76 -22.65
N ASN A 109 0.09 -29.39 -23.93
CA ASN A 109 1.27 -29.09 -24.77
C ASN A 109 1.28 -27.65 -25.29
N GLY A 110 0.34 -26.82 -24.84
CA GLY A 110 0.15 -25.46 -25.32
C GLY A 110 0.83 -24.44 -24.42
N LYS A 111 1.29 -23.34 -25.02
CA LYS A 111 1.76 -22.17 -24.28
C LYS A 111 0.57 -21.32 -23.86
N VAL A 112 0.16 -21.39 -22.60
CA VAL A 112 -0.96 -20.58 -22.08
C VAL A 112 -0.41 -19.39 -21.31
N TRP A 113 -0.76 -18.18 -21.73
CA TRP A 113 -0.41 -16.99 -20.98
C TRP A 113 -1.45 -16.74 -19.88
N LEU A 114 -0.97 -16.42 -18.68
CA LEU A 114 -1.79 -16.03 -17.54
C LEU A 114 -1.59 -14.54 -17.30
N HIS A 115 -2.61 -13.71 -17.53
CA HIS A 115 -2.55 -12.29 -17.22
C HIS A 115 -3.12 -12.07 -15.83
N ILE A 116 -2.28 -11.56 -14.93
CA ILE A 116 -2.64 -11.22 -13.55
C ILE A 116 -2.75 -9.70 -13.48
N HIS A 117 -3.96 -9.17 -13.26
CA HIS A 117 -4.18 -7.75 -13.05
C HIS A 117 -3.95 -7.46 -11.57
N LYS A 118 -3.13 -6.47 -11.23
CA LYS A 118 -2.78 -6.18 -9.83
C LYS A 118 -3.99 -5.80 -8.98
N TYR A 119 -4.89 -5.00 -9.55
CA TYR A 119 -5.97 -4.35 -8.79
C TYR A 119 -7.35 -4.92 -9.08
N SER A 120 -7.64 -5.36 -10.30
CA SER A 120 -8.81 -6.17 -10.68
C SER A 120 -8.91 -6.21 -12.22
N ASN A 121 -9.76 -7.08 -12.73
CA ASN A 121 -10.21 -7.10 -14.12
C ASN A 121 -11.12 -5.89 -14.45
N ALA A 122 -11.67 -5.19 -13.45
CA ALA A 122 -12.50 -3.99 -13.65
C ALA A 122 -11.69 -2.77 -14.17
N VAL A 123 -10.37 -2.77 -13.94
CA VAL A 123 -9.42 -1.84 -14.57
C VAL A 123 -9.18 -2.26 -16.03
N SER A 124 -10.21 -2.07 -16.84
CA SER A 124 -10.29 -2.65 -18.19
C SER A 124 -9.53 -1.87 -19.28
N SER A 125 -9.01 -0.69 -18.97
CA SER A 125 -8.37 0.17 -19.96
C SER A 125 -7.31 1.09 -19.34
N LYS A 126 -6.45 1.67 -20.19
CA LYS A 126 -5.48 2.68 -19.77
C LYS A 126 -6.17 3.92 -19.18
N ALA A 127 -7.32 4.32 -19.72
CA ALA A 127 -8.06 5.47 -19.20
C ALA A 127 -8.56 5.23 -17.76
N ARG A 128 -9.12 4.05 -17.51
CA ARG A 128 -9.51 3.62 -16.16
C ARG A 128 -8.31 3.51 -15.23
N TRP A 129 -7.19 2.98 -15.71
CA TRP A 129 -5.94 2.96 -14.92
C TRP A 129 -5.50 4.36 -14.49
N VAL A 130 -5.54 5.35 -15.38
CA VAL A 130 -5.17 6.73 -15.03
C VAL A 130 -6.09 7.30 -13.95
N LEU A 131 -7.38 6.99 -13.98
CA LEU A 131 -8.32 7.38 -12.92
C LEU A 131 -7.99 6.70 -11.59
N VAL A 132 -7.71 5.41 -11.60
CA VAL A 132 -7.31 4.65 -10.39
C VAL A 132 -6.00 5.19 -9.84
N GLU A 133 -5.03 5.43 -10.70
CA GLU A 133 -3.73 5.96 -10.30
C GLU A 133 -3.87 7.34 -9.65
N LYS A 134 -4.67 8.23 -10.25
CA LYS A 134 -4.91 9.57 -9.74
C LYS A 134 -5.74 9.60 -8.46
N ASN A 135 -6.81 8.80 -8.36
CA ASN A 135 -7.78 8.94 -7.26
C ASN A 135 -7.50 7.98 -6.09
N LEU A 136 -6.94 6.80 -6.37
CA LEU A 136 -6.79 5.75 -5.37
C LEU A 136 -5.34 5.46 -5.00
N ILE A 137 -4.41 5.43 -5.97
CA ILE A 137 -3.02 4.99 -5.73
C ILE A 137 -2.11 6.16 -5.35
N ALA A 138 -2.30 7.32 -5.97
CA ALA A 138 -1.53 8.53 -5.72
C ALA A 138 -2.43 9.78 -5.67
N PRO A 139 -3.39 9.84 -4.71
CA PRO A 139 -4.31 10.96 -4.57
C PRO A 139 -3.63 12.27 -4.13
N ALA A 140 -2.45 12.20 -3.54
CA ALA A 140 -1.71 13.39 -3.13
C ALA A 140 -1.27 14.19 -4.36
N GLU A 141 -1.50 15.50 -4.36
CA GLU A 141 -0.88 16.41 -5.31
C GLU A 141 0.63 16.21 -5.23
N ARG A 142 1.20 15.61 -6.28
CA ARG A 142 2.63 15.48 -6.44
C ARG A 142 3.13 16.78 -7.04
N ASP A 143 4.18 17.35 -6.46
CA ASP A 143 4.87 18.47 -7.09
C ASP A 143 5.51 18.03 -8.42
N ARG A 144 6.07 18.99 -9.17
CA ARG A 144 6.69 18.71 -10.48
C ARG A 144 7.86 17.70 -10.42
N ALA A 145 8.36 17.37 -9.23
CA ALA A 145 9.40 16.39 -9.00
C ALA A 145 8.86 15.01 -8.54
N GLY A 146 7.54 14.84 -8.42
CA GLY A 146 6.91 13.58 -8.03
C GLY A 146 6.87 13.35 -6.52
N ALA A 147 7.28 14.32 -5.70
CA ALA A 147 7.19 14.27 -4.25
C ALA A 147 5.79 14.70 -3.79
N ALA A 148 5.30 14.10 -2.71
CA ALA A 148 4.12 14.60 -2.04
C ALA A 148 4.28 16.09 -1.70
N THR A 149 3.29 16.92 -2.05
CA THR A 149 3.29 18.33 -1.63
C THR A 149 3.48 18.41 -0.12
N THR A 150 4.40 19.27 0.32
CA THR A 150 4.67 19.53 1.75
C THR A 150 3.39 19.81 2.52
N ALA A 151 2.43 20.49 1.89
CA ALA A 151 1.08 20.74 2.42
C ALA A 151 0.33 19.44 2.81
N SER A 152 0.27 18.45 1.92
CA SER A 152 -0.39 17.16 2.19
C SER A 152 0.22 16.42 3.38
N LEU A 153 1.55 16.50 3.53
CA LEU A 153 2.27 15.87 4.64
C LEU A 153 2.01 16.62 5.95
N PHE A 154 1.93 17.96 5.92
CA PHE A 154 1.53 18.74 7.09
C PHE A 154 0.09 18.43 7.54
N ASP A 155 -0.85 18.28 6.61
CA ASP A 155 -2.23 17.91 6.91
C ASP A 155 -2.32 16.50 7.51
N LEU A 156 -1.60 15.53 6.93
CA LEU A 156 -1.51 14.18 7.45
C LEU A 156 -0.91 14.15 8.85
N LYS A 157 0.15 14.92 9.09
CA LYS A 157 0.77 15.08 10.41
C LYS A 157 -0.22 15.63 11.44
N ARG A 158 -1.01 16.65 11.07
CA ARG A 158 -2.06 17.22 11.92
C ARG A 158 -3.09 16.15 12.28
N ARG A 159 -3.59 15.43 11.28
CA ARG A 159 -4.58 14.36 11.45
C ARG A 159 -4.06 13.23 12.36
N LEU A 160 -2.80 12.83 12.22
CA LEU A 160 -2.19 11.84 13.11
C LEU A 160 -2.17 12.27 14.57
N ARG A 161 -1.89 13.54 14.86
CA ARG A 161 -1.94 14.07 16.23
C ARG A 161 -3.33 14.07 16.83
N GLU A 162 -4.33 14.36 16.01
CA GLU A 162 -5.74 14.36 16.42
C GLU A 162 -6.24 12.94 16.71
N LEU A 163 -5.86 11.96 15.88
CA LEU A 163 -6.22 10.55 16.06
C LEU A 163 -5.51 9.90 17.25
N HIS A 164 -4.31 10.37 17.58
CA HIS A 164 -3.43 9.76 18.58
C HIS A 164 -3.07 10.73 19.71
N PRO A 165 -4.05 11.21 20.50
CA PRO A 165 -3.80 12.18 21.58
C PRO A 165 -2.98 11.58 22.74
N ASN A 166 -2.94 10.25 22.82
CA ASN A 166 -2.20 9.47 23.79
C ASN A 166 -0.70 9.40 23.49
N PHE A 167 -0.23 9.86 22.33
CA PHE A 167 1.18 9.90 22.00
C PHE A 167 1.71 11.35 22.04
N GLN A 168 2.90 11.52 22.61
CA GLN A 168 3.63 12.79 22.63
C GLN A 168 5.04 12.58 22.09
N SER A 169 5.45 13.45 21.18
CA SER A 169 6.79 13.41 20.57
C SER A 169 7.13 14.73 19.91
N HIS A 170 8.41 14.91 19.56
CA HIS A 170 8.91 16.05 18.79
C HIS A 170 8.28 16.11 17.39
N ASP A 171 8.15 17.32 16.83
CA ASP A 171 7.51 17.55 15.53
C ASP A 171 8.12 16.74 14.39
N ILE A 172 9.44 16.57 14.41
CA ILE A 172 10.17 15.78 13.42
C ILE A 172 9.76 14.30 13.44
N ASN A 173 9.42 13.73 14.60
CA ASN A 173 9.03 12.32 14.71
C ASN A 173 7.62 12.10 14.15
N TRP A 174 6.71 13.05 14.37
CA TRP A 174 5.41 13.08 13.70
C TRP A 174 5.54 13.22 12.18
N HIS A 175 6.51 14.03 11.73
CA HIS A 175 6.82 14.18 10.32
C HIS A 175 7.35 12.87 9.70
N LEU A 176 8.26 12.16 10.40
CA LEU A 176 8.75 10.85 9.98
C LEU A 176 7.64 9.80 9.90
N TRP A 177 6.71 9.80 10.86
CA TRP A 177 5.55 8.90 10.83
C TRP A 177 4.60 9.22 9.65
N ALA A 178 4.26 10.50 9.46
CA ALA A 178 3.45 10.92 8.31
C ALA A 178 4.10 10.53 6.97
N ASN A 179 5.42 10.70 6.85
CA ASN A 179 6.15 10.30 5.66
C ASN A 179 6.14 8.77 5.45
N ALA A 180 6.29 7.99 6.52
CA ALA A 180 6.22 6.52 6.45
C ALA A 180 4.84 6.03 5.97
N ILE A 181 3.76 6.67 6.42
CA ILE A 181 2.41 6.39 5.91
C ILE A 181 2.31 6.80 4.45
N GLN A 182 2.70 8.02 4.10
CA GLN A 182 2.55 8.53 2.74
C GLN A 182 3.38 7.75 1.70
N SER A 183 4.52 7.20 2.12
CA SER A 183 5.39 6.36 1.29
C SER A 183 4.84 4.94 1.09
N SER A 184 3.84 4.53 1.87
CA SER A 184 3.19 3.23 1.73
C SER A 184 2.14 3.22 0.63
N GLU A 185 1.71 2.02 0.24
CA GLU A 185 0.67 1.84 -0.76
C GLU A 185 -0.64 2.47 -0.28
N ALA A 186 -1.29 3.28 -1.13
CA ALA A 186 -2.40 4.12 -0.71
C ALA A 186 -3.58 3.37 -0.06
N HIS A 187 -3.81 2.11 -0.42
CA HIS A 187 -4.84 1.28 0.21
C HIS A 187 -4.53 0.89 1.65
N LEU A 188 -3.26 0.93 2.07
CA LEU A 188 -2.83 0.65 3.44
C LEU A 188 -2.74 1.92 4.29
N GLN A 189 -2.72 3.09 3.67
CA GLN A 189 -2.50 4.37 4.36
C GLN A 189 -3.57 4.63 5.43
N GLU A 190 -4.84 4.40 5.10
CA GLU A 190 -5.95 4.62 6.03
C GLU A 190 -5.87 3.70 7.26
N GLY A 191 -5.61 2.41 7.05
CA GLY A 191 -5.37 1.48 8.16
C GLY A 191 -4.15 1.87 8.99
N MET A 192 -3.05 2.27 8.35
CA MET A 192 -1.85 2.71 9.07
C MET A 192 -2.03 4.01 9.86
N MET A 193 -2.99 4.88 9.50
CA MET A 193 -3.33 6.04 10.31
C MET A 193 -3.98 5.66 11.64
N THR A 194 -4.70 4.54 11.70
CA THR A 194 -5.34 4.05 12.94
C THR A 194 -4.41 3.23 13.83
N GLN A 195 -3.33 2.70 13.27
CA GLN A 195 -2.35 1.90 13.99
C GLN A 195 -1.37 2.78 14.77
N PRO A 196 -0.68 2.23 15.80
CA PRO A 196 0.40 2.95 16.48
C PRO A 196 1.58 3.26 15.52
N PRO A 197 2.51 4.15 15.93
CA PRO A 197 3.69 4.46 15.13
C PRO A 197 4.45 3.20 14.69
N PRO A 198 5.08 3.20 13.50
CA PRO A 198 5.87 2.08 13.01
C PRO A 198 6.86 1.57 14.06
N PRO A 199 7.18 0.26 14.10
CA PRO A 199 8.03 -0.32 15.15
C PRO A 199 9.40 0.34 15.30
N HIS A 200 9.97 0.84 14.20
CA HIS A 200 11.25 1.56 14.22
C HIS A 200 11.14 3.00 14.71
N LEU A 201 9.94 3.60 14.76
CA LEU A 201 9.69 4.95 15.27
C LEU A 201 9.07 4.96 16.66
N ILE A 202 8.44 3.87 17.10
CA ILE A 202 7.67 3.82 18.35
C ILE A 202 8.48 4.28 19.58
N HIS A 203 9.77 3.98 19.62
CA HIS A 203 10.68 4.38 20.69
C HIS A 203 10.90 5.91 20.80
N LEU A 204 10.56 6.66 19.75
CA LEU A 204 10.62 8.11 19.70
C LEU A 204 9.34 8.76 20.25
N PHE A 205 8.29 7.98 20.51
CA PHE A 205 7.02 8.47 21.04
C PHE A 205 6.87 8.06 22.50
N ASN A 206 6.53 9.04 23.34
CA ASN A 206 6.16 8.79 24.73
C ASN A 206 4.65 8.71 24.83
N PHE A 207 4.14 7.91 25.77
CA PHE A 207 2.74 8.03 26.14
C PHE A 207 2.51 9.37 26.85
N ALA A 208 1.42 10.04 26.47
CA ALA A 208 1.00 11.28 27.11
C ALA A 208 0.83 11.03 28.62
N PRO A 209 1.41 11.88 29.48
CA PRO A 209 1.29 11.71 30.91
C PRO A 209 -0.18 11.78 31.33
N ILE A 210 -0.65 10.70 31.93
CA ILE A 210 -2.04 10.50 32.37
C ILE A 210 -2.38 11.45 33.54
N SER A 211 -1.38 11.94 34.30
CA SER A 211 -1.58 12.84 35.43
C SER A 211 -1.31 14.31 35.08
N ALA A 212 -2.25 15.17 35.50
CA ALA A 212 -2.14 16.63 35.37
C ALA A 212 -0.89 17.20 36.08
N GLU A 213 -0.39 16.49 37.10
CA GLU A 213 0.79 16.88 37.86
C GLU A 213 2.09 16.76 37.05
N VAL A 214 2.22 15.71 36.23
CA VAL A 214 3.37 15.54 35.32
C VAL A 214 3.29 16.58 34.19
N GLN A 215 2.09 16.95 33.75
CA GLN A 215 1.90 18.04 32.79
C GLN A 215 2.31 19.39 33.38
N LEU A 216 1.89 19.70 34.62
CA LEU A 216 2.23 20.95 35.31
C LEU A 216 3.74 21.08 35.59
N THR A 217 4.40 19.99 35.97
CA THR A 217 5.86 19.98 36.19
C THR A 217 6.63 20.21 34.89
N ASN A 218 6.23 19.57 33.80
CA ASN A 218 6.81 19.81 32.47
C ASN A 218 6.59 21.25 31.99
N LEU A 219 5.38 21.81 32.20
CA LEU A 219 5.09 23.21 31.89
C LEU A 219 5.95 24.17 32.70
N ARG A 220 6.08 23.97 34.01
CA ARG A 220 6.95 24.79 34.88
C ARG A 220 8.40 24.76 34.41
N ARG A 221 8.90 23.57 34.04
CA ARG A 221 10.26 23.42 33.49
C ARG A 221 10.42 24.16 32.16
N GLY A 222 9.44 24.05 31.27
CA GLY A 222 9.43 24.78 29.99
C GLY A 222 9.45 26.30 30.17
N VAL A 223 8.61 26.82 31.08
CA VAL A 223 8.57 28.24 31.43
C VAL A 223 9.91 28.70 32.01
N GLY A 224 10.54 27.90 32.87
CA GLY A 224 11.86 28.22 33.42
C GLY A 224 12.95 28.32 32.36
N ILE A 225 12.93 27.44 31.35
CA ILE A 225 13.87 27.48 30.22
C ILE A 225 13.60 28.69 29.33
N ALA A 226 12.33 29.01 29.07
CA ALA A 226 11.97 30.18 28.27
C ALA A 226 12.37 31.48 28.97
N ALA A 227 12.17 31.57 30.29
CA ALA A 227 12.57 32.71 31.10
C ALA A 227 14.09 32.90 31.08
N SER A 228 14.87 31.84 31.30
CA SER A 228 16.34 31.92 31.29
C SER A 228 16.90 32.28 29.92
N PHE A 229 16.28 31.79 28.84
CA PHE A 229 16.63 32.17 27.48
C PHE A 229 16.32 33.64 27.20
N ASN A 230 15.14 34.12 27.65
CA ASN A 230 14.74 35.52 27.49
C ASN A 230 15.65 36.47 28.30
N ASP A 231 16.04 36.09 29.51
CA ASP A 231 17.00 36.82 30.33
C ASP A 231 18.37 36.90 29.65
N ASN A 232 18.83 35.79 29.06
CA ASN A 232 20.08 35.76 28.30
C ASN A 232 20.03 36.70 27.09
N ILE A 233 18.98 36.62 26.27
CA ILE A 233 18.78 37.53 25.14
C ILE A 233 18.72 38.99 25.61
N SER A 234 17.96 39.29 26.66
CA SER A 234 17.86 40.66 27.19
C SER A 234 19.23 41.20 27.62
N ASN A 235 20.05 40.36 28.25
CA ASN A 235 21.41 40.72 28.61
C ASN A 235 22.31 40.96 27.39
N SER A 236 22.24 40.09 26.36
CA SER A 236 22.96 40.31 25.10
C SER A 236 22.56 41.63 24.43
N VAL A 237 21.26 41.95 24.39
CA VAL A 237 20.74 43.20 23.81
C VAL A 237 21.26 44.42 24.59
N LYS A 238 21.30 44.36 25.92
CA LYS A 238 21.85 45.45 26.76
C LYS A 238 23.33 45.69 26.48
N ILE A 239 24.12 44.61 26.35
CA ILE A 239 25.56 44.69 26.02
C ILE A 239 25.75 45.35 24.65
N ILE A 240 25.00 44.91 23.64
CA ILE A 240 25.06 45.50 22.29
C ILE A 240 24.65 46.98 22.33
N ALA A 241 23.58 47.32 23.04
CA ALA A 241 23.11 48.70 23.16
C ALA A 241 24.14 49.62 23.84
N GLN A 242 24.87 49.11 24.83
CA GLN A 242 25.98 49.83 25.47
C GLN A 242 27.16 50.01 24.50
N ALA A 243 27.54 48.97 23.77
CA ALA A 243 28.61 49.03 22.76
C ALA A 243 28.30 50.04 21.64
N VAL A 244 27.05 50.08 21.17
CA VAL A 244 26.59 51.06 20.17
C VAL A 244 26.61 52.49 20.72
N LYS A 245 26.26 52.69 22.00
CA LYS A 245 26.35 54.01 22.65
C LYS A 245 27.80 54.48 22.79
N SER A 246 28.75 53.58 23.07
CA SER A 246 30.17 53.93 23.13
C SER A 246 30.78 54.24 21.76
N LEU A 247 30.26 53.67 20.67
CA LEU A 247 30.70 53.94 19.29
C LEU A 247 30.14 55.26 18.72
N LYS A 248 29.10 55.84 19.35
CA LYS A 248 28.49 57.12 18.96
C LYS A 248 29.04 58.33 19.74
N ARG A 249 30.05 58.14 20.58
CA ARG A 249 30.87 59.21 21.18
C ARG A 249 32.16 59.36 20.41
#